data_AF-A0A6G0YGF3-F1
#
_entry.id   AF-A0A6G0YGF3-F1
#
_cell.length_a   1.000
_cell.length_b   1.000
_cell.length_c   1.000
_cell.angle_alpha   90.00
_cell.angle_beta   90.00
_cell.angle_gamma   90.00
#
_symmetry.space_group_name_H-M   'P 1'
#
loop_
_entity.id
_entity.type
_entity.pdbx_description
1 polymer ?
#
loop_
_entity_poly.entity_id
_entity_poly.type
_entity_poly.pdbx_seq_one_letter_code
_entity_poly.pdbx_strand_id
1 'polypeptide(L)'
;MDSNSRGLKRAKTIRTEYVKYVDDVQRWLQEAEVKVQDRGSEPKKVKEHIQTIEDEISAINDKLNKAIKHGNEIVEKTKDEEEKEMIPKTIESLVGKMSQVKFWLDEKRNQIGDTLDAWQKFLSVYDLVMAWCQSKTNYLEEPITLSSLEVVKQKAHEFSAAVKSSKQQSKHLAEMSKELDIIALSTDVGHLPEKLEEANNAKNDVEGKLSEKNALLHETCEEWEQFERKLKEVKLFIEKSQNSIESAANKKRTLREQHDLREKMLADITIQRKKITLSTEKLQIHFRAGFGGSENIEHLAKDSLAQLDKLFKIVEEQAHNLEESLLQLDKYQQEIQHLRQKVITAEQQLRLTQSPTYLPHDRQKAVQEQNCK
;
A
#
# COMPACT_ATOMS: atom_id res chain seq x y z
N MET A 1 -101.78 -13.61 -5.61
CA MET A 1 -100.77 -12.90 -6.43
C MET A 1 -99.52 -12.47 -5.64
N ASP A 2 -99.51 -12.47 -4.30
CA ASP A 2 -98.36 -12.04 -3.49
C ASP A 2 -97.12 -12.97 -3.52
N SER A 3 -97.32 -14.29 -3.64
CA SER A 3 -96.20 -15.25 -3.63
C SER A 3 -95.26 -15.07 -4.82
N ASN A 4 -95.82 -14.79 -6.01
CA ASN A 4 -95.05 -14.64 -7.25
C ASN A 4 -94.23 -13.33 -7.26
N SER A 5 -94.78 -12.25 -6.68
CA SER A 5 -94.09 -10.96 -6.54
C SER A 5 -92.90 -11.02 -5.57
N ARG A 6 -93.07 -11.72 -4.44
CA ARG A 6 -91.97 -11.94 -3.47
C ARG A 6 -90.86 -12.81 -4.04
N GLY A 7 -91.22 -13.86 -4.79
CA GLY A 7 -90.25 -14.71 -5.52
C GLY A 7 -89.42 -13.92 -6.52
N LEU A 8 -90.06 -13.06 -7.32
CA LEU A 8 -89.37 -12.22 -8.30
C LEU A 8 -88.40 -11.22 -7.65
N LYS A 9 -88.83 -10.56 -6.55
CA LYS A 9 -87.96 -9.64 -5.79
C LYS A 9 -86.74 -10.34 -5.19
N ARG A 10 -86.93 -11.54 -4.63
CA ARG A 10 -85.83 -12.35 -4.08
C ARG A 10 -84.85 -12.77 -5.17
N ALA A 11 -85.34 -13.25 -6.31
CA ALA A 11 -84.50 -13.64 -7.45
C ALA A 11 -83.69 -12.45 -8.02
N LYS A 12 -84.28 -11.26 -8.07
CA LYS A 12 -83.58 -10.03 -8.47
C LYS A 12 -82.48 -9.66 -7.46
N THR A 13 -82.78 -9.74 -6.16
CA THR A 13 -81.83 -9.43 -5.09
C THR A 13 -80.61 -10.35 -5.15
N ILE A 14 -80.83 -11.66 -5.28
CA ILE A 14 -79.75 -12.67 -5.39
C ILE A 14 -78.85 -12.39 -6.59
N ARG A 15 -79.42 -12.02 -7.75
CA ARG A 15 -78.63 -11.66 -8.95
C ARG A 15 -77.80 -10.40 -8.73
N THR A 16 -78.38 -9.36 -8.14
CA THR A 16 -77.66 -8.12 -7.82
C THR A 16 -76.53 -8.37 -6.81
N GLU A 17 -76.77 -9.19 -5.79
CA GLU A 17 -75.75 -9.57 -4.81
C GLU A 17 -74.65 -10.42 -5.42
N TYR A 18 -74.99 -11.40 -6.27
CA TYR A 18 -74.03 -12.21 -7.01
C TYR A 18 -73.06 -11.33 -7.82
N VAL A 19 -73.59 -10.43 -8.67
CA VAL A 19 -72.77 -9.52 -9.49
C VAL A 19 -71.86 -8.68 -8.61
N LYS A 20 -72.40 -8.09 -7.53
CA LYS A 20 -71.60 -7.30 -6.59
C LYS A 20 -70.45 -8.10 -5.97
N TYR A 21 -70.68 -9.34 -5.54
CA TYR A 21 -69.63 -10.17 -4.97
C TYR A 21 -68.59 -10.58 -6.01
N VAL A 22 -69.01 -10.90 -7.24
CA VAL A 22 -68.10 -11.18 -8.36
C VAL A 22 -67.21 -9.96 -8.63
N ASP A 23 -67.79 -8.77 -8.76
CA ASP A 23 -67.05 -7.53 -9.03
C ASP A 23 -66.04 -7.22 -7.91
N ASP A 24 -66.47 -7.33 -6.64
CA ASP A 24 -65.61 -7.11 -5.48
C ASP A 24 -64.42 -8.07 -5.45
N VAL A 25 -64.67 -9.38 -5.68
CA VAL A 25 -63.61 -10.41 -5.69
C VAL A 25 -62.68 -10.21 -6.88
N GLN A 26 -63.23 -9.93 -8.06
CA GLN A 26 -62.45 -9.74 -9.28
C GLN A 26 -61.54 -8.51 -9.19
N ARG A 27 -62.03 -7.38 -8.68
CA ARG A 27 -61.22 -6.18 -8.44
C ARG A 27 -60.09 -6.48 -7.48
N TRP A 28 -60.39 -7.12 -6.36
CA TRP A 28 -59.37 -7.46 -5.36
C TRP A 28 -58.31 -8.40 -5.93
N LEU A 29 -58.69 -9.42 -6.72
CA LEU A 29 -57.75 -10.34 -7.36
C LEU A 29 -56.76 -9.61 -8.28
N GLN A 30 -57.24 -8.63 -9.05
CA GLN A 30 -56.37 -7.81 -9.92
C GLN A 30 -55.39 -6.96 -9.10
N GLU A 31 -55.87 -6.31 -8.04
CA GLU A 31 -55.02 -5.50 -7.17
C GLU A 31 -53.98 -6.34 -6.41
N ALA A 32 -54.39 -7.51 -5.91
CA ALA A 32 -53.50 -8.44 -5.19
C ALA A 32 -52.43 -9.03 -6.11
N GLU A 33 -52.78 -9.38 -7.36
CA GLU A 33 -51.83 -9.86 -8.36
C GLU A 33 -50.73 -8.82 -8.64
N VAL A 34 -51.10 -7.56 -8.88
CA VAL A 34 -50.14 -6.47 -9.11
C VAL A 34 -49.22 -6.27 -7.90
N LYS A 35 -49.78 -6.28 -6.68
CA LYS A 35 -49.01 -6.10 -5.44
C LYS A 35 -48.04 -7.25 -5.17
N VAL A 36 -48.46 -8.50 -5.36
CA VAL A 36 -47.64 -9.69 -5.06
C VAL A 36 -46.52 -9.89 -6.09
N GLN A 37 -46.77 -9.50 -7.34
CA GLN A 37 -45.77 -9.57 -8.41
C GLN A 37 -44.86 -8.34 -8.49
N ASP A 38 -45.01 -7.36 -7.59
CA ASP A 38 -44.16 -6.19 -7.55
C ASP A 38 -42.68 -6.57 -7.35
N ARG A 39 -41.85 -6.03 -8.24
CA ARG A 39 -40.38 -6.13 -8.21
C ARG A 39 -39.70 -4.77 -8.23
N GLY A 40 -40.46 -3.68 -8.44
CA GLY A 40 -39.92 -2.32 -8.53
C GLY A 40 -39.90 -1.59 -7.19
N SER A 41 -40.41 -2.23 -6.13
CA SER A 41 -40.35 -1.71 -4.76
C SER A 41 -39.24 -2.38 -3.96
N GLU A 42 -38.69 -1.64 -2.99
CA GLU A 42 -37.77 -2.16 -1.98
C GLU A 42 -38.41 -3.25 -1.09
N PRO A 43 -37.60 -4.10 -0.44
CA PRO A 43 -38.09 -5.25 0.32
C PRO A 43 -39.11 -4.92 1.42
N LYS A 44 -38.91 -3.81 2.13
CA LYS A 44 -39.84 -3.41 3.21
C LYS A 44 -41.24 -3.11 2.68
N LYS A 45 -41.33 -2.44 1.54
CA LYS A 45 -42.60 -2.08 0.91
C LYS A 45 -43.31 -3.32 0.33
N VAL A 46 -42.55 -4.26 -0.24
CA VAL A 46 -43.12 -5.55 -0.68
C VAL A 46 -43.65 -6.36 0.51
N LYS A 47 -42.98 -6.32 1.67
CA LYS A 47 -43.50 -6.91 2.91
C LYS A 47 -44.83 -6.27 3.35
N GLU A 48 -44.95 -4.95 3.25
CA GLU A 48 -46.22 -4.24 3.54
C GLU A 48 -47.34 -4.65 2.58
N HIS A 49 -47.02 -4.83 1.28
CA HIS A 49 -47.98 -5.36 0.30
C HIS A 49 -48.47 -6.76 0.68
N ILE A 50 -47.56 -7.67 1.06
CA ILE A 50 -47.90 -9.03 1.49
C ILE A 50 -48.82 -8.99 2.71
N GLN A 51 -48.47 -8.22 3.73
CA GLN A 51 -49.31 -8.09 4.94
C GLN A 51 -50.71 -7.55 4.61
N THR A 52 -50.81 -6.56 3.73
CA THR A 52 -52.10 -6.01 3.29
C THR A 52 -52.98 -7.09 2.64
N ILE A 53 -52.40 -7.91 1.76
CA ILE A 53 -53.12 -9.01 1.11
C ILE A 53 -53.55 -10.06 2.14
N GLU A 54 -52.68 -10.41 3.09
CA GLU A 54 -52.97 -11.37 4.18
C GLU A 54 -54.14 -10.90 5.06
N ASP A 55 -54.21 -9.61 5.38
CA ASP A 55 -55.27 -9.04 6.21
C ASP A 55 -56.63 -9.04 5.48
N GLU A 56 -56.62 -8.85 4.15
CA GLU A 56 -57.82 -8.77 3.31
C GLU A 56 -58.38 -10.15 2.91
N ILE A 57 -57.52 -11.18 2.86
CA ILE A 57 -57.83 -12.45 2.18
C ILE A 57 -59.05 -13.17 2.77
N SER A 58 -59.23 -13.14 4.09
CA SER A 58 -60.36 -13.80 4.75
C SER A 58 -61.69 -13.18 4.34
N ALA A 59 -61.77 -11.85 4.33
CA ALA A 59 -62.97 -11.11 3.98
C ALA A 59 -63.36 -11.32 2.50
N ILE A 60 -62.38 -11.40 1.61
CA ILE A 60 -62.63 -11.67 0.19
C ILE A 60 -63.01 -13.13 -0.05
N ASN A 61 -62.41 -14.07 0.69
CA ASN A 61 -62.79 -15.49 0.62
C ASN A 61 -64.25 -15.69 1.06
N ASP A 62 -64.73 -14.94 2.05
CA ASP A 62 -66.15 -14.92 2.43
C ASP A 62 -67.07 -14.37 1.32
N LYS A 63 -66.64 -13.32 0.60
CA LYS A 63 -67.37 -12.81 -0.57
C LYS A 63 -67.41 -13.82 -1.71
N LEU A 64 -66.30 -14.52 -1.97
CA LEU A 64 -66.23 -15.60 -2.95
C LEU A 64 -67.20 -16.74 -2.59
N ASN A 65 -67.24 -17.17 -1.33
CA ASN A 65 -68.19 -18.19 -0.86
C ASN A 65 -69.65 -17.76 -1.04
N LYS A 66 -69.96 -16.48 -0.81
CA LYS A 66 -71.30 -15.92 -1.08
C LYS A 66 -71.61 -15.88 -2.58
N ALA A 67 -70.65 -15.50 -3.42
CA ALA A 67 -70.79 -15.54 -4.88
C ALA A 67 -71.07 -16.97 -5.39
N ILE A 68 -70.35 -17.97 -4.88
CA ILE A 68 -70.58 -19.39 -5.19
C ILE A 68 -72.02 -19.79 -4.82
N LYS A 69 -72.44 -19.48 -3.60
CA LYS A 69 -73.77 -19.82 -3.10
C LYS A 69 -74.88 -19.18 -3.94
N HIS A 70 -74.76 -17.88 -4.24
CA HIS A 70 -75.76 -17.16 -5.03
C HIS A 70 -75.75 -17.60 -6.50
N GLY A 71 -74.58 -17.85 -7.08
CA GLY A 71 -74.47 -18.36 -8.45
C GLY A 71 -75.12 -19.73 -8.61
N ASN A 72 -74.89 -20.66 -7.68
CA ASN A 72 -75.56 -21.97 -7.68
C ASN A 72 -77.09 -21.83 -7.56
N GLU A 73 -77.57 -20.94 -6.68
CA GLU A 73 -79.02 -20.67 -6.54
C GLU A 73 -79.64 -20.07 -7.82
N ILE A 74 -78.87 -19.27 -8.59
CA ILE A 74 -79.30 -18.73 -9.88
C ILE A 74 -79.35 -19.84 -10.94
N VAL A 75 -78.29 -20.64 -11.07
CA VAL A 75 -78.20 -21.75 -12.05
C VAL A 75 -79.32 -22.77 -11.85
N GLU A 76 -79.63 -23.13 -10.60
CA GLU A 76 -80.73 -24.05 -10.27
C GLU A 76 -82.12 -23.55 -10.70
N LYS A 77 -82.32 -22.23 -10.72
CA LYS A 77 -83.65 -21.60 -10.86
C LYS A 77 -83.85 -20.88 -12.17
N THR A 78 -82.80 -20.67 -12.95
CA THR A 78 -82.87 -19.94 -14.21
C THR A 78 -83.32 -20.86 -15.36
N LYS A 79 -83.96 -20.23 -16.36
CA LYS A 79 -84.33 -20.86 -17.64
C LYS A 79 -83.42 -20.40 -18.77
N ASP A 80 -82.51 -19.48 -18.48
CA ASP A 80 -81.53 -18.95 -19.42
C ASP A 80 -80.35 -19.92 -19.49
N GLU A 81 -80.16 -20.56 -20.64
CA GLU A 81 -79.08 -21.52 -20.87
C GLU A 81 -77.70 -20.86 -20.90
N GLU A 82 -77.61 -19.58 -21.33
CA GLU A 82 -76.36 -18.83 -21.30
C GLU A 82 -75.94 -18.53 -19.86
N GLU A 83 -76.90 -18.14 -19.00
CA GLU A 83 -76.67 -17.91 -17.57
C GLU A 83 -76.25 -19.21 -16.86
N LYS A 84 -76.84 -20.36 -17.23
CA LYS A 84 -76.43 -21.68 -16.72
C LYS A 84 -75.01 -22.07 -17.10
N GLU A 85 -74.53 -21.66 -18.26
CA GLU A 85 -73.17 -21.96 -18.72
C GLU A 85 -72.13 -20.98 -18.16
N MET A 86 -72.44 -19.68 -18.14
CA MET A 86 -71.48 -18.62 -17.82
C MET A 86 -71.20 -18.47 -16.33
N ILE A 87 -72.21 -18.66 -15.46
CA ILE A 87 -72.03 -18.52 -14.00
C ILE A 87 -71.04 -19.54 -13.44
N PRO A 88 -71.14 -20.85 -13.74
CA PRO A 88 -70.16 -21.84 -13.28
C PRO A 88 -68.75 -21.53 -13.75
N LYS A 89 -68.57 -21.16 -15.03
CA LYS A 89 -67.25 -20.77 -15.58
C LYS A 89 -66.65 -19.57 -14.86
N THR A 90 -67.47 -18.56 -14.54
CA THR A 90 -67.03 -17.38 -13.80
C THR A 90 -66.59 -17.75 -12.39
N ILE A 91 -67.38 -18.57 -11.69
CA ILE A 91 -67.03 -19.07 -10.35
C ILE A 91 -65.72 -19.87 -10.39
N GLU A 92 -65.58 -20.81 -11.32
CA GLU A 92 -64.38 -21.63 -11.49
C GLU A 92 -63.15 -20.75 -11.75
N SER A 93 -63.27 -19.73 -12.59
CA SER A 93 -62.21 -18.75 -12.85
C SER A 93 -61.81 -17.98 -11.58
N LEU A 94 -62.77 -17.49 -10.79
CA LEU A 94 -62.49 -16.77 -9.55
C LEU A 94 -61.84 -17.67 -8.50
N VAL A 95 -62.29 -18.92 -8.36
CA VAL A 95 -61.69 -19.91 -7.45
C VAL A 95 -60.26 -20.24 -7.86
N GLY A 96 -60.02 -20.43 -9.16
CA GLY A 96 -58.69 -20.66 -9.71
C GLY A 96 -57.74 -19.50 -9.42
N LYS A 97 -58.14 -18.27 -9.75
CA LYS A 97 -57.35 -17.05 -9.48
C LYS A 97 -57.10 -16.82 -7.99
N MET A 98 -58.10 -17.06 -7.13
CA MET A 98 -57.94 -17.00 -5.68
C MET A 98 -56.88 -18.00 -5.17
N SER A 99 -56.89 -19.22 -5.71
CA SER A 99 -55.89 -20.23 -5.37
C SER A 99 -54.50 -19.84 -5.85
N GLN A 100 -54.41 -19.25 -7.05
CA GLN A 100 -53.15 -18.77 -7.63
C GLN A 100 -52.55 -17.60 -6.81
N VAL A 101 -53.36 -16.62 -6.40
CA VAL A 101 -52.90 -15.52 -5.54
C VAL A 101 -52.40 -16.05 -4.19
N LYS A 102 -53.10 -17.02 -3.58
CA LYS A 102 -52.63 -17.68 -2.34
C LYS A 102 -51.28 -18.37 -2.51
N PHE A 103 -51.08 -19.05 -3.64
CA PHE A 103 -49.82 -19.69 -3.97
C PHE A 103 -48.68 -18.66 -4.12
N TRP A 104 -48.90 -17.61 -4.92
CA TRP A 104 -47.92 -16.53 -5.08
C TRP A 104 -47.60 -15.81 -3.77
N LEU A 105 -48.60 -15.62 -2.91
CA LEU A 105 -48.42 -14.98 -1.62
C LEU A 105 -47.47 -15.78 -0.72
N ASP A 106 -47.63 -17.10 -0.64
CA ASP A 106 -46.74 -17.95 0.17
C ASP A 106 -45.31 -18.00 -0.39
N GLU A 107 -45.16 -18.11 -1.73
CA GLU A 107 -43.86 -18.06 -2.39
C GLU A 107 -43.15 -16.72 -2.16
N LYS A 108 -43.87 -15.61 -2.37
CA LYS A 108 -43.33 -14.25 -2.18
C LYS A 108 -43.02 -13.96 -0.71
N ARG A 109 -43.80 -14.50 0.24
CA ARG A 109 -43.56 -14.37 1.69
C ARG A 109 -42.25 -15.03 2.11
N ASN A 110 -41.96 -16.23 1.61
CA ASN A 110 -40.68 -16.89 1.89
C ASN A 110 -39.52 -16.10 1.24
N GLN A 111 -39.68 -15.74 -0.03
CA GLN A 111 -38.68 -14.98 -0.77
C GLN A 111 -38.37 -13.61 -0.13
N ILE A 112 -39.36 -12.89 0.38
CA ILE A 112 -39.15 -11.58 1.00
C ILE A 112 -38.43 -11.70 2.36
N GLY A 113 -38.62 -12.81 3.07
CA GLY A 113 -37.88 -13.11 4.30
C GLY A 113 -36.38 -13.18 4.01
N ASP A 114 -35.99 -14.04 3.08
CA ASP A 114 -34.58 -14.20 2.65
C ASP A 114 -34.00 -12.88 2.12
N THR A 115 -34.80 -12.11 1.38
CA THR A 115 -34.42 -10.81 0.83
C THR A 115 -34.15 -9.77 1.93
N LEU A 116 -34.97 -9.73 2.98
CA LEU A 116 -34.79 -8.82 4.11
C LEU A 116 -33.56 -9.19 4.95
N ASP A 117 -33.30 -10.50 5.11
CA ASP A 117 -32.11 -10.99 5.79
C ASP A 117 -30.84 -10.60 5.01
N ALA A 118 -30.85 -10.77 3.69
CA ALA A 118 -29.77 -10.33 2.81
C ALA A 118 -29.56 -8.81 2.89
N TRP A 119 -30.63 -8.02 2.92
CA TRP A 119 -30.56 -6.57 3.09
C TRP A 119 -29.92 -6.17 4.42
N GLN A 120 -30.33 -6.79 5.52
CA GLN A 120 -29.75 -6.52 6.83
C GLN A 120 -28.27 -6.93 6.89
N LYS A 121 -27.93 -8.07 6.29
CA LYS A 121 -26.57 -8.56 6.22
C LYS A 121 -25.68 -7.62 5.39
N PHE A 122 -26.16 -7.14 4.25
CA PHE A 122 -25.48 -6.12 3.44
C PHE A 122 -25.11 -4.90 4.29
N LEU A 123 -26.09 -4.33 5.01
CA LEU A 123 -25.87 -3.12 5.82
C LEU A 123 -24.88 -3.36 6.97
N SER A 124 -24.97 -4.51 7.64
CA SER A 124 -24.04 -4.90 8.69
C SER A 124 -22.60 -5.02 8.16
N VAL A 125 -22.42 -5.64 6.99
CA VAL A 125 -21.09 -5.78 6.37
C VAL A 125 -20.56 -4.44 5.88
N TYR A 126 -21.42 -3.57 5.33
CA TYR A 126 -21.06 -2.19 5.00
C TYR A 126 -20.51 -1.44 6.22
N ASP A 127 -21.19 -1.50 7.36
CA ASP A 127 -20.77 -0.83 8.60
C ASP A 127 -19.40 -1.35 9.08
N LEU A 128 -19.12 -2.66 8.93
CA LEU A 128 -17.81 -3.24 9.24
C LEU A 128 -16.69 -2.67 8.36
N VAL A 129 -16.93 -2.56 7.04
CA VAL A 129 -15.94 -2.00 6.10
C VAL A 129 -15.70 -0.52 6.40
N MET A 130 -16.76 0.25 6.62
CA MET A 130 -16.64 1.69 6.91
C MET A 130 -15.98 1.96 8.27
N ALA A 131 -16.27 1.16 9.29
CA ALA A 131 -15.60 1.25 10.59
C ALA A 131 -14.10 0.95 10.47
N TRP A 132 -13.71 -0.03 9.65
CA TRP A 132 -12.30 -0.30 9.35
C TRP A 132 -11.65 0.89 8.62
N CYS A 133 -12.31 1.45 7.61
CA CYS A 133 -11.82 2.61 6.86
C CYS A 133 -11.58 3.80 7.79
N GLN A 134 -12.54 4.11 8.67
CA GLN A 134 -12.40 5.19 9.64
C GLN A 134 -11.26 4.93 10.63
N SER A 135 -11.17 3.72 11.18
CA SER A 135 -10.08 3.34 12.10
C SER A 135 -8.70 3.51 11.46
N LYS A 136 -8.56 3.10 10.20
CA LYS A 136 -7.28 3.21 9.48
C LYS A 136 -6.99 4.62 9.00
N THR A 137 -8.00 5.42 8.69
CA THR A 137 -7.84 6.85 8.40
C THR A 137 -7.27 7.57 9.63
N ASN A 138 -7.85 7.35 10.81
CA ASN A 138 -7.33 7.93 12.05
C ASN A 138 -5.89 7.47 12.33
N TYR A 139 -5.59 6.18 12.14
CA TYR A 139 -4.24 5.64 12.28
C TYR A 139 -3.23 6.26 11.28
N LEU A 140 -3.68 6.60 10.07
CA LEU A 140 -2.86 7.29 9.07
C LEU A 140 -2.57 8.75 9.45
N GLU A 141 -3.42 9.40 10.24
CA GLU A 141 -3.23 10.77 10.71
C GLU A 141 -2.27 10.88 11.90
N GLU A 142 -2.02 9.77 12.61
CA GLU A 142 -1.10 9.74 13.74
C GLU A 142 0.33 10.12 13.31
N PRO A 143 0.97 11.09 13.98
CA PRO A 143 2.34 11.49 13.66
C PRO A 143 3.32 10.38 14.03
N ILE A 144 4.17 10.00 13.08
CA ILE A 144 5.20 8.98 13.28
C ILE A 144 6.52 9.68 13.59
N THR A 145 7.12 9.36 14.74
CA THR A 145 8.45 9.84 15.12
C THR A 145 9.43 8.67 15.11
N LEU A 146 10.52 8.79 14.36
CA LEU A 146 11.51 7.73 14.16
C LEU A 146 12.79 8.06 14.94
N SER A 147 12.93 7.48 16.13
CA SER A 147 14.06 7.75 17.03
C SER A 147 15.26 6.80 16.84
N SER A 148 15.03 5.60 16.32
CA SER A 148 16.04 4.56 16.10
C SER A 148 15.62 3.58 15.00
N LEU A 149 16.58 2.82 14.45
CA LEU A 149 16.33 1.77 13.46
C LEU A 149 15.28 0.75 13.92
N GLU A 150 15.32 0.36 15.19
CA GLU A 150 14.36 -0.60 15.75
C GLU A 150 12.92 -0.07 15.71
N VAL A 151 12.74 1.24 15.99
CA VAL A 151 11.43 1.88 15.88
C VAL A 151 10.94 1.91 14.44
N VAL A 152 11.82 2.19 13.47
CA VAL A 152 11.44 2.15 12.05
C VAL A 152 10.99 0.75 11.64
N LYS A 153 11.74 -0.30 12.04
CA LYS A 153 11.42 -1.70 11.75
C LYS A 153 10.08 -2.12 12.36
N GLN A 154 9.86 -1.75 13.61
CA GLN A 154 8.61 -2.02 14.30
C GLN A 154 7.44 -1.33 13.59
N LYS A 155 7.58 -0.05 13.23
CA LYS A 155 6.55 0.68 12.48
C LYS A 155 6.30 0.09 11.09
N ALA A 156 7.35 -0.30 10.36
CA ALA A 156 7.20 -0.98 9.08
C ALA A 156 6.42 -2.30 9.23
N HIS A 157 6.67 -3.06 10.30
CA HIS A 157 5.93 -4.29 10.59
C HIS A 157 4.44 -4.01 10.88
N GLU A 158 4.15 -3.01 11.71
CA GLU A 158 2.79 -2.57 12.04
C GLU A 158 2.01 -2.15 10.77
N PHE A 159 2.63 -1.35 9.90
CA PHE A 159 2.02 -0.95 8.63
C PHE A 159 1.85 -2.12 7.67
N SER A 160 2.79 -3.06 7.61
CA SER A 160 2.66 -4.28 6.82
C SER A 160 1.46 -5.13 7.28
N ALA A 161 1.25 -5.23 8.60
CA ALA A 161 0.07 -5.90 9.16
C ALA A 161 -1.23 -5.14 8.84
N ALA A 162 -1.21 -3.80 8.91
CA ALA A 162 -2.35 -2.97 8.55
C ALA A 162 -2.75 -3.14 7.07
N VAL A 163 -1.77 -3.13 6.15
CA VAL A 163 -2.00 -3.42 4.72
C VAL A 163 -2.60 -4.82 4.55
N LYS A 164 -2.06 -5.85 5.22
CA LYS A 164 -2.61 -7.22 5.13
C LYS A 164 -4.07 -7.31 5.59
N SER A 165 -4.50 -6.47 6.53
CA SER A 165 -5.89 -6.46 7.01
C SER A 165 -6.91 -6.01 5.95
N SER A 166 -6.48 -5.28 4.90
CA SER A 166 -7.35 -4.86 3.79
C SER A 166 -7.97 -6.04 3.04
N LYS A 167 -7.28 -7.19 3.02
CA LYS A 167 -7.74 -8.42 2.35
C LYS A 167 -9.07 -8.93 2.89
N GLN A 168 -9.29 -8.76 4.19
CA GLN A 168 -10.57 -9.14 4.80
C GLN A 168 -11.69 -8.21 4.33
N GLN A 169 -11.40 -6.92 4.12
CA GLN A 169 -12.37 -5.97 3.59
C GLN A 169 -12.74 -6.27 2.14
N SER A 170 -11.79 -6.70 1.31
CA SER A 170 -12.12 -7.20 -0.04
C SER A 170 -13.08 -8.39 -0.02
N LYS A 171 -12.99 -9.27 0.97
CA LYS A 171 -13.96 -10.38 1.14
C LYS A 171 -15.34 -9.87 1.57
N HIS A 172 -15.39 -8.88 2.45
CA HIS A 172 -16.62 -8.24 2.87
C HIS A 172 -17.33 -7.51 1.71
N LEU A 173 -16.59 -6.80 0.85
CA LEU A 173 -17.15 -6.20 -0.37
C LEU A 173 -17.70 -7.26 -1.34
N ALA A 174 -17.01 -8.39 -1.49
CA ALA A 174 -17.52 -9.51 -2.29
C ALA A 174 -18.76 -10.16 -1.67
N GLU A 175 -18.86 -10.21 -0.34
CA GLU A 175 -20.04 -10.66 0.38
C GLU A 175 -21.22 -9.70 0.16
N MET A 176 -21.01 -8.39 0.29
CA MET A 176 -22.02 -7.38 -0.03
C MET A 176 -22.55 -7.51 -1.47
N SER A 177 -21.68 -7.74 -2.44
CA SER A 177 -22.10 -7.98 -3.83
C SER A 177 -23.01 -9.21 -3.97
N LYS A 178 -22.75 -10.29 -3.22
CA LYS A 178 -23.61 -11.48 -3.24
C LYS A 178 -24.97 -11.22 -2.60
N GLU A 179 -25.00 -10.46 -1.52
CA GLU A 179 -26.28 -10.07 -0.90
C GLU A 179 -27.11 -9.18 -1.84
N LEU A 180 -26.47 -8.29 -2.61
CA LEU A 180 -27.14 -7.52 -3.67
C LEU A 180 -27.78 -8.43 -4.73
N ASP A 181 -27.05 -9.45 -5.19
CA ASP A 181 -27.57 -10.40 -6.17
C ASP A 181 -28.82 -11.11 -5.64
N ILE A 182 -28.82 -11.51 -4.35
CA ILE A 182 -29.98 -12.14 -3.71
C ILE A 182 -31.17 -11.18 -3.68
N ILE A 183 -30.94 -9.91 -3.33
CA ILE A 183 -32.02 -8.90 -3.24
C ILE A 183 -32.62 -8.60 -4.62
N ALA A 184 -31.78 -8.51 -5.65
CA ALA A 184 -32.17 -8.21 -7.02
C ALA A 184 -33.03 -9.30 -7.68
N LEU A 185 -33.06 -10.53 -7.11
CA LEU A 185 -33.91 -11.61 -7.63
C LEU A 185 -35.42 -11.33 -7.45
N SER A 186 -35.78 -10.53 -6.45
CA SER A 186 -37.15 -10.44 -5.95
C SER A 186 -37.70 -9.01 -5.83
N THR A 187 -36.80 -8.01 -5.72
CA THR A 187 -37.11 -6.63 -5.34
C THR A 187 -36.13 -5.63 -5.95
N ASP A 188 -36.43 -4.34 -5.81
CA ASP A 188 -35.50 -3.27 -6.14
C ASP A 188 -34.41 -3.13 -5.08
N VAL A 189 -33.17 -2.90 -5.52
CA VAL A 189 -32.00 -2.79 -4.64
C VAL A 189 -31.78 -1.38 -4.09
N GLY A 190 -32.56 -0.39 -4.54
CA GLY A 190 -32.47 1.01 -4.11
C GLY A 190 -31.04 1.57 -4.19
N HIS A 191 -30.60 2.24 -3.12
CA HIS A 191 -29.28 2.87 -3.01
C HIS A 191 -28.16 1.92 -2.57
N LEU A 192 -28.42 0.62 -2.42
CA LEU A 192 -27.39 -0.31 -1.96
C LEU A 192 -26.18 -0.41 -2.92
N PRO A 193 -26.33 -0.37 -4.27
CA PRO A 193 -25.18 -0.33 -5.18
C PRO A 193 -24.27 0.89 -4.95
N GLU A 194 -24.85 2.07 -4.68
CA GLU A 194 -24.10 3.30 -4.39
C GLU A 194 -23.29 3.15 -3.09
N LYS A 195 -23.86 2.52 -2.06
CA LYS A 195 -23.16 2.21 -0.81
C LYS A 195 -22.01 1.20 -1.01
N LEU A 196 -22.19 0.21 -1.87
CA LEU A 196 -21.11 -0.73 -2.20
C LEU A 196 -19.95 -0.01 -2.90
N GLU A 197 -20.27 0.89 -3.83
CA GLU A 197 -19.26 1.72 -4.51
C GLU A 197 -18.53 2.65 -3.53
N GLU A 198 -19.28 3.33 -2.64
CA GLU A 198 -18.72 4.16 -1.57
C GLU A 198 -17.73 3.37 -0.70
N ALA A 199 -18.14 2.21 -0.19
CA ALA A 199 -17.30 1.36 0.65
C ALA A 199 -16.06 0.85 -0.09
N ASN A 200 -16.20 0.49 -1.37
CA ASN A 200 -15.07 0.07 -2.20
C ASN A 200 -14.08 1.22 -2.42
N ASN A 201 -14.56 2.43 -2.71
CA ASN A 201 -13.73 3.60 -2.92
C ASN A 201 -12.99 4.01 -1.63
N ALA A 202 -13.69 4.07 -0.50
CA ALA A 202 -13.10 4.36 0.80
C ALA A 202 -12.03 3.33 1.19
N LYS A 203 -12.31 2.04 0.98
CA LYS A 203 -11.35 0.97 1.23
C LYS A 203 -10.10 1.11 0.37
N ASN A 204 -10.25 1.41 -0.92
CA ASN A 204 -9.12 1.51 -1.85
C ASN A 204 -8.25 2.73 -1.56
N ASP A 205 -8.84 3.87 -1.19
CA ASP A 205 -8.09 5.07 -0.77
C ASP A 205 -7.24 4.78 0.49
N VAL A 206 -7.84 4.17 1.51
CA VAL A 206 -7.15 3.79 2.74
C VAL A 206 -6.04 2.77 2.47
N GLU A 207 -6.30 1.74 1.67
CA GLU A 207 -5.30 0.73 1.32
C GLU A 207 -4.12 1.32 0.54
N GLY A 208 -4.39 2.25 -0.38
CA GLY A 208 -3.37 2.96 -1.15
C GLY A 208 -2.45 3.75 -0.21
N LYS A 209 -3.02 4.57 0.67
CA LYS A 209 -2.27 5.36 1.65
C LYS A 209 -1.47 4.49 2.63
N LEU A 210 -2.05 3.38 3.10
CA LEU A 210 -1.34 2.42 3.95
C LEU A 210 -0.15 1.79 3.22
N SER A 211 -0.33 1.42 1.95
CA SER A 211 0.73 0.80 1.14
C SER A 211 1.87 1.78 0.83
N GLU A 212 1.54 3.03 0.52
CA GLU A 212 2.52 4.10 0.29
C GLU A 212 3.35 4.36 1.55
N LYS A 213 2.71 4.57 2.70
CA LYS A 213 3.43 4.75 3.98
C LYS A 213 4.26 3.52 4.35
N ASN A 214 3.75 2.32 4.09
CA ASN A 214 4.49 1.07 4.33
C ASN A 214 5.76 0.99 3.46
N ALA A 215 5.65 1.32 2.18
CA ALA A 215 6.80 1.35 1.27
C ALA A 215 7.85 2.36 1.74
N LEU A 216 7.43 3.58 2.09
CA LEU A 216 8.33 4.63 2.57
C LEU A 216 9.03 4.22 3.87
N LEU A 217 8.34 3.52 4.79
CA LEU A 217 8.96 2.99 6.02
C LEU A 217 10.01 1.92 5.72
N HIS A 218 9.78 1.05 4.73
CA HIS A 218 10.77 0.05 4.31
C HIS A 218 11.99 0.68 3.66
N GLU A 219 11.81 1.66 2.77
CA GLU A 219 12.91 2.44 2.20
C GLU A 219 13.71 3.15 3.31
N THR A 220 13.00 3.75 4.29
CA THR A 220 13.64 4.39 5.44
C THR A 220 14.44 3.39 6.28
N CYS A 221 13.95 2.15 6.46
CA CYS A 221 14.70 1.09 7.14
C CYS A 221 16.00 0.79 6.40
N GLU A 222 15.94 0.61 5.08
CA GLU A 222 17.10 0.28 4.25
C GLU A 222 18.15 1.41 4.27
N GLU A 223 17.72 2.66 4.11
CA GLU A 223 18.63 3.81 4.15
C GLU A 223 19.24 4.00 5.55
N TRP A 224 18.49 3.72 6.62
CA TRP A 224 19.02 3.77 7.98
C TRP A 224 20.05 2.65 8.24
N GLU A 225 19.79 1.43 7.77
CA GLU A 225 20.76 0.33 7.85
C GLU A 225 22.05 0.64 7.08
N GLN A 226 21.91 1.23 5.89
CA GLN A 226 23.05 1.69 5.10
C GLN A 226 23.86 2.76 5.84
N PHE A 227 23.19 3.73 6.47
CA PHE A 227 23.83 4.75 7.28
C PHE A 227 24.62 4.16 8.45
N GLU A 228 24.02 3.28 9.26
CA GLU A 228 24.71 2.66 10.39
C GLU A 228 25.89 1.80 9.94
N ARG A 229 25.73 1.06 8.83
CA ARG A 229 26.82 0.29 8.23
C ARG A 229 27.95 1.20 7.80
N LYS A 230 27.64 2.33 7.16
CA LYS A 230 28.62 3.32 6.71
C LYS A 230 29.42 3.91 7.86
N LEU A 231 28.75 4.24 8.98
CA LEU A 231 29.45 4.72 10.19
C LEU A 231 30.40 3.66 10.77
N LYS A 232 29.98 2.39 10.84
CA LYS A 232 30.83 1.29 11.30
C LYS A 232 32.06 1.09 10.40
N GLU A 233 31.87 1.11 9.08
CA GLU A 233 32.97 1.04 8.12
C GLU A 233 33.96 2.19 8.27
N VAL A 234 33.47 3.42 8.49
CA VAL A 234 34.33 4.60 8.67
C VAL A 234 35.13 4.52 9.97
N LYS A 235 34.51 4.07 11.07
CA LYS A 235 35.24 3.83 12.32
C LYS A 235 36.38 2.83 12.13
N LEU A 236 36.10 1.70 11.47
CA LEU A 236 37.12 0.70 11.14
C LEU A 236 38.20 1.25 10.20
N PHE A 237 37.83 2.10 9.24
CA PHE A 237 38.78 2.76 8.35
C PHE A 237 39.71 3.68 9.13
N ILE A 238 39.18 4.51 10.04
CA ILE A 238 39.98 5.42 10.87
C ILE A 238 40.99 4.62 11.71
N GLU A 239 40.54 3.57 12.40
CA GLU A 239 41.40 2.72 13.22
C GLU A 239 42.51 2.06 12.39
N LYS A 240 42.16 1.48 11.23
CA LYS A 240 43.14 0.87 10.33
C LYS A 240 44.13 1.87 9.76
N SER A 241 43.69 3.07 9.40
CA SER A 241 44.55 4.14 8.90
C SER A 241 45.55 4.60 9.97
N GLN A 242 45.10 4.80 11.20
CA GLN A 242 45.98 5.14 12.33
C GLN A 242 47.01 4.05 12.59
N ASN A 243 46.58 2.79 12.69
CA ASN A 243 47.47 1.65 12.89
C ASN A 243 48.47 1.49 11.72
N SER A 244 48.05 1.76 10.49
CA SER A 244 48.91 1.68 9.31
C SER A 244 50.01 2.74 9.36
N ILE A 245 49.67 3.98 9.72
CA ILE A 245 50.60 5.11 9.86
C ILE A 245 51.68 4.80 10.90
N GLU A 246 51.29 4.23 12.04
CA GLU A 246 52.17 3.98 13.18
C GLU A 246 52.98 2.68 13.07
N SER A 247 52.61 1.80 12.13
CA SER A 247 53.19 0.46 11.99
C SER A 247 54.70 0.45 11.76
N ALA A 248 55.39 -0.54 12.34
CA ALA A 248 56.82 -0.77 12.09
C ALA A 248 57.12 -1.06 10.61
N ALA A 249 56.17 -1.67 9.89
CA ALA A 249 56.28 -1.89 8.45
C ALA A 249 56.28 -0.58 7.66
N ASN A 250 55.44 0.40 8.03
CA ASN A 250 55.44 1.73 7.40
C ASN A 250 56.78 2.44 7.64
N LYS A 251 57.35 2.36 8.84
CA LYS A 251 58.66 2.98 9.17
C LYS A 251 59.83 2.41 8.36
N LYS A 252 59.72 1.19 7.83
CA LYS A 252 60.76 0.56 6.98
C LYS A 252 60.68 0.99 5.52
N ARG A 253 59.60 1.65 5.08
CA ARG A 253 59.43 2.13 3.70
C ARG A 253 60.31 3.35 3.45
N THR A 254 60.64 3.59 2.19
CA THR A 254 61.32 4.83 1.78
C THR A 254 60.44 6.05 2.05
N LEU A 255 61.04 7.23 2.23
CA LEU A 255 60.29 8.48 2.46
C LEU A 255 59.28 8.76 1.34
N ARG A 256 59.64 8.44 0.08
CA ARG A 256 58.75 8.61 -1.07
C ARG A 256 57.54 7.69 -1.01
N GLU A 257 57.75 6.40 -0.72
CA GLU A 257 56.64 5.46 -0.54
C GLU A 257 55.74 5.83 0.65
N GLN A 258 56.31 6.35 1.74
CA GLN A 258 55.54 6.85 2.87
C GLN A 258 54.69 8.05 2.47
N HIS A 259 55.27 9.01 1.72
CA HIS A 259 54.57 10.19 1.22
C HIS A 259 53.39 9.80 0.30
N ASP A 260 53.63 8.94 -0.69
CA ASP A 260 52.59 8.50 -1.63
C ASP A 260 51.42 7.81 -0.93
N LEU A 261 51.68 7.08 0.17
CA LEU A 261 50.63 6.49 1.00
C LEU A 261 49.81 7.56 1.75
N ARG A 262 50.44 8.64 2.22
CA ARG A 262 49.74 9.73 2.91
C ARG A 262 48.84 10.49 1.94
N GLU A 263 49.33 10.82 0.76
CA GLU A 263 48.54 11.44 -0.31
C GLU A 263 47.33 10.59 -0.68
N LYS A 264 47.54 9.28 -0.90
CA LYS A 264 46.43 8.36 -1.16
C LYS A 264 45.42 8.34 0.00
N MET A 265 45.90 8.35 1.25
CA MET A 265 45.03 8.33 2.42
C MET A 265 44.21 9.62 2.55
N LEU A 266 44.75 10.79 2.21
CA LEU A 266 43.98 12.05 2.17
C LEU A 266 42.83 11.99 1.16
N ALA A 267 43.08 11.42 -0.01
CA ALA A 267 42.04 11.17 -1.01
C ALA A 267 40.96 10.21 -0.47
N ASP A 268 41.37 9.10 0.15
CA ASP A 268 40.44 8.12 0.74
C ASP A 268 39.59 8.73 1.86
N ILE A 269 40.19 9.56 2.74
CA ILE A 269 39.47 10.28 3.80
C ILE A 269 38.39 11.20 3.19
N THR A 270 38.74 11.94 2.14
CA THR A 270 37.80 12.82 1.43
C THR A 270 36.62 12.03 0.85
N ILE A 271 36.88 10.85 0.31
CA ILE A 271 35.83 9.94 -0.19
C ILE A 271 34.92 9.47 0.96
N GLN A 272 35.48 9.08 2.11
CA GLN A 272 34.67 8.65 3.26
C GLN A 272 33.78 9.78 3.80
N ARG A 273 34.27 11.02 3.85
CA ARG A 273 33.47 12.19 4.23
C ARG A 273 32.25 12.36 3.33
N LYS A 274 32.47 12.36 2.00
CA LYS A 274 31.38 12.46 1.02
C LYS A 274 30.33 11.36 1.18
N LYS A 275 30.77 10.12 1.47
CA LYS A 275 29.87 8.99 1.70
C LYS A 275 28.99 9.17 2.94
N ILE A 276 29.53 9.66 4.05
CA ILE A 276 28.74 9.96 5.26
C ILE A 276 27.72 11.06 4.96
N THR A 277 28.17 12.16 4.34
CA THR A 277 27.29 13.30 4.01
C THR A 277 26.10 12.84 3.14
N LEU A 278 26.38 12.13 2.04
CA LEU A 278 25.33 11.65 1.13
C LEU A 278 24.36 10.68 1.83
N SER A 279 24.86 9.75 2.63
CA SER A 279 24.02 8.81 3.37
C SER A 279 23.14 9.51 4.42
N THR A 280 23.67 10.57 5.04
CA THR A 280 22.91 11.38 6.00
C THR A 280 21.80 12.17 5.29
N GLU A 281 22.12 12.81 4.16
CA GLU A 281 21.15 13.56 3.35
C GLU A 281 20.01 12.69 2.85
N LYS A 282 20.33 11.50 2.32
CA LYS A 282 19.32 10.52 1.89
C LYS A 282 18.35 10.17 3.02
N LEU A 283 18.88 9.82 4.19
CA LEU A 283 18.06 9.46 5.34
C LEU A 283 17.21 10.65 5.83
N GLN A 284 17.75 11.88 5.77
CA GLN A 284 16.99 13.09 6.12
C GLN A 284 15.83 13.38 5.15
N ILE A 285 15.95 13.04 3.86
CA ILE A 285 14.84 13.17 2.90
C ILE A 285 13.64 12.34 3.36
N HIS A 286 13.88 11.11 3.82
CA HIS A 286 12.80 10.24 4.32
C HIS A 286 12.10 10.81 5.56
N PHE A 287 12.82 11.48 6.47
CA PHE A 287 12.17 12.18 7.58
C PHE A 287 11.30 13.33 7.07
N ARG A 288 11.80 14.16 6.16
CA ARG A 288 11.02 15.27 5.59
C ARG A 288 9.80 14.80 4.80
N ALA A 289 9.83 13.59 4.23
CA ALA A 289 8.76 13.02 3.43
C ALA A 289 7.53 12.53 4.24
N GLY A 290 7.59 12.55 5.58
CA GLY A 290 6.41 12.20 6.39
C GLY A 290 6.69 11.66 7.79
N PHE A 291 7.94 11.67 8.25
CA PHE A 291 8.33 11.12 9.55
C PHE A 291 9.12 12.14 10.38
N GLY A 292 8.76 12.33 11.64
CA GLY A 292 9.59 13.09 12.58
C GLY A 292 10.98 12.46 12.69
N GLY A 293 12.03 13.23 12.41
CA GLY A 293 13.42 12.77 12.45
C GLY A 293 14.03 12.77 13.86
N SER A 294 15.10 11.99 14.03
CA SER A 294 15.90 11.95 15.25
C SER A 294 17.10 12.90 15.17
N GLU A 295 17.23 13.83 16.12
CA GLU A 295 18.42 14.69 16.27
C GLU A 295 19.73 13.86 16.43
N ASN A 296 19.60 12.60 16.86
CA ASN A 296 20.72 11.70 17.08
C ASN A 296 21.47 11.33 15.79
N ILE A 297 20.79 11.26 14.63
CA ILE A 297 21.44 10.91 13.36
C ILE A 297 22.45 11.98 12.94
N GLU A 298 22.06 13.25 13.06
CA GLU A 298 22.97 14.35 12.76
C GLU A 298 24.17 14.36 13.70
N HIS A 299 23.95 14.08 14.98
CA HIS A 299 25.03 13.99 15.97
C HIS A 299 26.01 12.87 15.61
N LEU A 300 25.52 11.65 15.32
CA LEU A 300 26.36 10.52 14.95
C LEU A 300 27.16 10.76 13.66
N ALA A 301 26.55 11.42 12.68
CA ALA A 301 27.23 11.83 11.45
C ALA A 301 28.31 12.88 11.73
N LYS A 302 28.00 13.93 12.50
CA LYS A 302 28.94 14.99 12.91
C LYS A 302 30.14 14.42 13.68
N ASP A 303 29.91 13.50 14.61
CA ASP A 303 30.97 12.84 15.37
C ASP A 303 31.94 12.09 14.47
N SER A 304 31.42 11.33 13.50
CA SER A 304 32.25 10.55 12.59
C SER A 304 33.00 11.44 11.59
N LEU A 305 32.37 12.54 11.15
CA LEU A 305 33.03 13.57 10.33
C LEU A 305 34.16 14.27 11.11
N ALA A 306 33.95 14.61 12.37
CA ALA A 306 34.96 15.22 13.22
C ALA A 306 36.18 14.29 13.44
N GLN A 307 35.95 12.98 13.57
CA GLN A 307 37.03 12.00 13.66
C GLN A 307 37.82 11.88 12.36
N LEU A 308 37.13 11.90 11.20
CA LEU A 308 37.79 11.95 9.89
C LEU A 308 38.59 13.25 9.70
N ASP A 309 38.08 14.39 10.15
CA ASP A 309 38.79 15.68 10.09
C ASP A 309 40.04 15.67 10.96
N LYS A 310 39.97 15.06 12.15
CA LYS A 310 41.15 14.87 12.99
C LYS A 310 42.20 14.00 12.30
N LEU A 311 41.79 12.87 11.71
CA LEU A 311 42.70 12.01 10.96
C LEU A 311 43.30 12.73 9.75
N PHE A 312 42.48 13.48 9.01
CA PHE A 312 42.93 14.26 7.85
C PHE A 312 44.08 15.20 8.22
N LYS A 313 43.91 16.01 9.28
CA LYS A 313 44.94 16.94 9.76
C LYS A 313 46.25 16.23 10.12
N ILE A 314 46.17 15.08 10.80
CA ILE A 314 47.35 14.29 11.16
C ILE A 314 48.07 13.78 9.91
N VAL A 315 47.33 13.28 8.92
CA VAL A 315 47.90 12.74 7.68
C VAL A 315 48.48 13.86 6.83
N GLU A 316 47.82 15.01 6.76
CA GLU A 316 48.24 16.20 6.01
C GLU A 316 49.55 16.76 6.57
N GLU A 317 49.65 16.91 7.89
CA GLU A 317 50.89 17.33 8.56
C GLU A 317 52.04 16.33 8.30
N GLN A 318 51.76 15.02 8.34
CA GLN A 318 52.76 14.01 8.02
C GLN A 318 53.18 14.03 6.55
N ALA A 319 52.26 14.22 5.62
CA ALA A 319 52.55 14.32 4.19
C ALA A 319 53.47 15.52 3.93
N HIS A 320 53.13 16.69 4.51
CA HIS A 320 53.93 17.90 4.39
C HIS A 320 55.35 17.72 4.95
N ASN A 321 55.49 17.14 6.14
CA ASN A 321 56.81 16.87 6.74
C ASN A 321 57.65 15.89 5.89
N LEU A 322 57.02 14.90 5.26
CA LEU A 322 57.68 13.96 4.36
C LEU A 322 58.11 14.65 3.05
N GLU A 323 57.28 15.54 2.51
CA GLU A 323 57.60 16.35 1.33
C GLU A 323 58.83 17.23 1.59
N GLU A 324 58.86 17.94 2.73
CA GLU A 324 60.03 18.75 3.13
C GLU A 324 61.30 17.89 3.28
N SER A 325 61.18 16.71 3.89
CA SER A 325 62.28 15.77 4.06
C SER A 325 62.82 15.25 2.72
N LEU A 326 61.92 14.99 1.75
CA LEU A 326 62.29 14.59 0.39
C LEU A 326 63.02 15.71 -0.34
N LEU A 327 62.53 16.95 -0.25
CA LEU A 327 63.20 18.13 -0.83
C LEU A 327 64.60 18.34 -0.23
N GLN A 328 64.77 18.11 1.07
CA GLN A 328 66.07 18.18 1.72
C GLN A 328 67.01 17.07 1.24
N LEU A 329 66.50 15.85 1.06
CA LEU A 329 67.27 14.72 0.52
C LEU A 329 67.74 14.99 -0.91
N ASP A 330 66.89 15.59 -1.75
CA ASP A 330 67.26 16.01 -3.11
C ASP A 330 68.38 17.07 -3.09
N LYS A 331 68.33 18.05 -2.17
CA LYS A 331 69.42 19.02 -1.96
C LYS A 331 70.73 18.35 -1.58
N TYR A 332 70.70 17.40 -0.64
CA TYR A 332 71.90 16.65 -0.25
C TYR A 332 72.45 15.81 -1.39
N GLN A 333 71.60 15.19 -2.21
CA GLN A 333 72.04 14.45 -3.38
C GLN A 333 72.76 15.36 -4.40
N GLN A 334 72.22 16.56 -4.65
CA GLN A 334 72.86 17.56 -5.51
C GLN A 334 74.21 18.01 -4.95
N GLU A 335 74.30 18.29 -3.65
CA GLU A 335 75.54 18.68 -2.99
C GLU A 335 76.60 17.56 -3.04
N ILE A 336 76.20 16.31 -2.78
CA ILE A 336 77.08 15.14 -2.91
C ILE A 336 77.59 15.00 -4.35
N GLN A 337 76.74 15.17 -5.36
CA GLN A 337 77.14 15.13 -6.76
C GLN A 337 78.13 16.25 -7.10
N HIS A 338 77.88 17.47 -6.62
CA HIS A 338 78.78 18.61 -6.78
C HIS A 338 80.14 18.36 -6.12
N LEU A 339 80.16 17.83 -4.89
CA LEU A 339 81.38 17.47 -4.18
C LEU A 339 82.14 16.36 -4.90
N ARG A 340 81.47 15.32 -5.39
CA ARG A 340 82.08 14.27 -6.21
C ARG A 340 82.74 14.85 -7.47
N GLN A 341 82.07 15.77 -8.16
CA GLN A 341 82.62 16.42 -9.34
C GLN A 341 83.88 17.23 -8.99
N LYS A 342 83.88 17.99 -7.89
CA LYS A 342 85.07 18.71 -7.39
C LYS A 342 86.23 17.76 -7.07
N VAL A 343 85.96 16.63 -6.42
CA VAL A 343 86.98 15.61 -6.13
C VAL A 343 87.58 15.07 -7.43
N ILE A 344 86.75 14.67 -8.40
CA ILE A 344 87.22 14.19 -9.71
C ILE A 344 88.08 15.24 -10.41
N THR A 345 87.67 16.51 -10.41
CA THR A 345 88.45 17.60 -11.02
C THR A 345 89.77 17.82 -10.31
N ALA A 346 89.79 17.80 -8.96
CA ALA A 346 91.02 17.94 -8.19
C ALA A 346 91.99 16.76 -8.44
N GLU A 347 91.49 15.53 -8.51
CA GLU A 347 92.28 14.34 -8.86
C GLU A 347 92.83 14.42 -10.30
N GLN A 348 92.07 14.95 -11.26
CA GLN A 348 92.55 15.19 -12.62
C GLN A 348 93.67 16.23 -12.65
N GLN A 349 93.52 17.34 -11.92
CA GLN A 349 94.57 18.36 -11.79
C GLN A 349 95.84 17.79 -11.15
N LEU A 350 95.70 17.02 -10.06
CA LEU A 350 96.82 16.31 -9.43
C LEU A 350 97.54 15.40 -10.43
N ARG A 351 96.81 14.59 -11.20
CA ARG A 351 97.39 13.75 -12.26
C ARG A 351 98.11 14.56 -13.33
N LEU A 352 97.59 15.71 -13.75
CA LEU A 352 98.26 16.58 -14.72
C LEU A 352 99.56 17.18 -14.15
N THR A 353 99.58 17.58 -12.88
CA THR A 353 100.80 18.09 -12.20
C THR A 353 101.82 17.00 -11.86
N GLN A 354 101.37 15.77 -11.65
CA GLN A 354 102.22 14.59 -11.38
C GLN A 354 102.64 13.87 -12.66
N SER A 355 102.04 14.19 -13.80
CA SER A 355 102.46 13.67 -15.11
C SER A 355 103.78 14.36 -15.48
N PRO A 356 104.88 13.63 -15.68
CA PRO A 356 106.12 14.26 -16.09
C PRO A 356 105.90 14.87 -17.46
N THR A 357 105.94 16.20 -17.54
CA THR A 357 105.94 16.89 -18.82
C THR A 357 107.33 16.70 -19.42
N TYR A 358 107.58 15.54 -20.05
CA TYR A 358 108.75 15.41 -20.90
C TYR A 358 108.48 16.22 -22.17
N LEU A 359 109.05 17.42 -22.23
CA LEU A 359 109.16 18.15 -23.48
C LEU A 359 110.05 17.33 -24.42
N PRO A 360 109.88 17.41 -25.75
CA PRO A 360 110.72 16.66 -26.70
C PRO A 360 112.23 16.90 -26.55
N HIS A 361 112.62 17.96 -25.83
CA HIS A 361 114.01 18.29 -25.51
C HIS A 361 114.57 17.53 -24.29
N ASP A 362 113.72 16.91 -23.46
CA ASP A 362 114.13 16.18 -22.25
C ASP A 362 114.49 14.71 -22.51
N ARG A 363 114.45 14.25 -23.78
CA ARG A 363 114.98 12.93 -24.16
C ARG A 363 116.46 12.76 -23.80
N GLN A 364 117.24 13.83 -23.77
CA GLN A 364 118.65 13.78 -23.36
C GLN A 364 118.84 13.63 -21.85
N LYS A 365 117.92 14.13 -21.02
CA LYS A 365 117.97 13.95 -19.55
C LYS A 365 117.53 12.55 -19.12
N ALA A 366 116.55 11.96 -19.81
CA ALA A 366 116.09 10.59 -19.52
C ALA A 366 117.19 9.52 -19.73
N VAL A 367 118.10 9.73 -20.69
CA VAL A 367 119.24 8.82 -20.94
C VAL A 367 120.37 9.02 -19.90
N GLN A 368 120.53 10.22 -19.35
CA GLN A 368 121.50 10.47 -18.27
C GLN A 368 121.07 9.85 -16.94
N GLU A 369 119.78 9.88 -16.61
CA GLU A 369 119.28 9.30 -15.36
C GLU A 369 119.20 7.76 -15.39
N GLN A 370 119.05 7.13 -16.57
CA GLN A 370 119.13 5.67 -16.72
C GLN A 370 120.55 5.09 -16.59
N ASN A 371 121.59 5.88 -16.83
CA ASN A 371 123.00 5.43 -16.78
C ASN A 371 123.70 5.74 -15.43
N CYS A 372 122.98 6.25 -14.43
CA CYS A 372 123.50 6.47 -13.06
C CYS A 372 122.90 5.51 -12.02
N LYS A 373 122.49 4.32 -12.42
CA LYS A 373 122.31 3.16 -11.53
C LYS A 373 123.00 1.93 -12.08
#